data_AF-A0A2X1PM65-F1
#
_entry.id   AF-A0A2X1PM65-F1
#
_cell.length_a   1.000
_cell.length_b   1.000
_cell.length_c   1.000
_cell.angle_alpha   90.00
_cell.angle_beta   90.00
_cell.angle_gamma   90.00
#
_symmetry.space_group_name_H-M   'P 1'
#
loop_
_entity.id
_entity.type
_entity.pdbx_description
1 polymer ?
#
loop_
_entity_poly.entity_id
_entity_poly.type
_entity_poly.pdbx_seq_one_letter_code
_entity_poly.pdbx_strand_id
1 'polypeptide(L)'
;MISVFDMFKVGIGPSSSHTVGPMKAGKQFIDDLIKRNQFEQTAEIHVDVYGSLSMTGRGHSTDIAIIMGLAGYLPHNVDIDMISGFIEKVKQTALLPINIDQKTVKFDFENNLIFPPHFFKIARKWHDNYRS
;
A
#
# COMPACT_ATOMS: atom_id res chain seq x y z
N MET A 1 -26.71 7.48 -2.43
CA MET A 1 -26.88 8.60 -1.49
C MET A 1 -25.59 8.66 -0.67
N ILE A 2 -24.73 9.65 -0.92
CA ILE A 2 -23.50 9.86 -0.14
C ILE A 2 -23.95 10.49 1.17
N SER A 3 -23.62 9.84 2.29
CA SER A 3 -24.09 10.27 3.60
C SER A 3 -23.16 11.36 4.14
N VAL A 4 -23.71 12.38 4.79
CA VAL A 4 -22.91 13.38 5.54
C VAL A 4 -21.97 12.72 6.56
N PHE A 5 -22.27 11.50 7.00
CA PHE A 5 -21.41 10.70 7.87
C PHE A 5 -20.12 10.17 7.18
N ASP A 6 -20.04 10.17 5.86
CA ASP A 6 -18.80 9.84 5.13
C ASP A 6 -17.79 11.00 5.13
N MET A 7 -18.24 12.24 5.41
CA MET A 7 -17.36 13.42 5.50
C MET A 7 -16.73 13.62 6.89
N PHE A 8 -17.22 12.94 7.93
CA PHE A 8 -16.84 13.18 9.34
C PHE A 8 -16.34 11.92 10.08
N LYS A 9 -15.77 10.92 9.39
CA LYS A 9 -15.00 9.90 10.09
C LYS A 9 -13.67 10.49 10.56
N VAL A 10 -13.67 10.97 11.81
CA VAL A 10 -12.47 11.22 12.60
C VAL A 10 -11.66 9.93 12.62
N GLY A 11 -10.61 9.87 11.80
CA GLY A 11 -9.75 8.70 11.68
C GLY A 11 -8.79 8.79 10.51
N ILE A 12 -9.21 9.37 9.39
CA ILE A 12 -8.34 9.65 8.25
C ILE A 12 -8.88 10.91 7.55
N GLY A 13 -8.05 11.93 7.39
CA GLY A 13 -8.41 13.25 6.86
C GLY A 13 -8.97 13.28 5.41
N PRO A 14 -9.25 14.47 4.87
CA PRO A 14 -10.34 14.81 3.92
C PRO A 14 -10.26 14.24 2.48
N SER A 15 -9.43 13.23 2.22
CA SER A 15 -9.24 12.66 0.88
C SER A 15 -9.37 11.14 0.91
N SER A 16 -10.61 10.65 1.06
CA SER A 16 -10.93 9.22 1.06
C SER A 16 -10.37 8.47 -0.17
N SER A 17 -10.23 9.15 -1.31
CA SER A 17 -9.61 8.61 -2.53
C SER A 17 -8.12 8.34 -2.42
N HIS A 18 -7.40 9.05 -1.54
CA HIS A 18 -5.96 8.92 -1.34
C HIS A 18 -5.60 8.07 -0.13
N THR A 19 -6.59 7.56 0.61
CA THR A 19 -6.33 6.71 1.77
C THR A 19 -7.22 5.49 1.85
N VAL A 20 -8.55 5.67 1.79
CA VAL A 20 -9.47 4.52 1.85
C VAL A 20 -9.33 3.64 0.61
N GLY A 21 -9.26 4.25 -0.58
CA GLY A 21 -9.07 3.53 -1.84
C GLY A 21 -7.78 2.70 -1.86
N PRO A 22 -6.60 3.33 -1.68
CA PRO A 22 -5.32 2.63 -1.70
C PRO A 22 -5.17 1.55 -0.64
N MET A 23 -5.67 1.78 0.59
CA MET A 23 -5.64 0.76 1.65
C MET A 23 -6.50 -0.45 1.31
N LYS A 24 -7.72 -0.23 0.79
CA LYS A 24 -8.57 -1.32 0.31
C LYS A 24 -7.93 -2.09 -0.84
N ALA A 25 -7.28 -1.40 -1.77
CA ALA A 25 -6.58 -2.02 -2.89
C ALA A 25 -5.42 -2.90 -2.41
N GLY A 26 -4.63 -2.43 -1.43
CA GLY A 26 -3.58 -3.23 -0.79
C GLY A 26 -4.13 -4.49 -0.13
N LYS A 27 -5.21 -4.36 0.65
CA LYS A 27 -5.85 -5.53 1.30
C LYS A 27 -6.36 -6.54 0.27
N GLN A 28 -7.03 -6.05 -0.77
CA GLN A 28 -7.56 -6.89 -1.83
C GLN A 28 -6.45 -7.65 -2.56
N PHE A 29 -5.31 -7.00 -2.82
CA PHE A 29 -4.16 -7.67 -3.43
C PHE A 29 -3.68 -8.87 -2.62
N ILE A 30 -3.58 -8.73 -1.29
CA ILE A 30 -3.21 -9.83 -0.38
C ILE A 30 -4.26 -10.93 -0.39
N ASP A 31 -5.55 -10.57 -0.33
CA ASP A 31 -6.64 -11.55 -0.39
C ASP A 31 -6.60 -12.35 -1.69
N ASP A 32 -6.29 -11.69 -2.80
CA ASP A 32 -6.18 -12.34 -4.11
C ASP A 32 -4.93 -13.23 -4.21
N LEU A 33 -3.80 -12.85 -3.59
CA LEU A 33 -2.63 -13.74 -3.47
C LEU A 33 -2.96 -15.03 -2.71
N ILE A 34 -3.71 -14.92 -1.61
CA ILE A 34 -4.14 -16.07 -0.82
C ILE A 34 -5.07 -16.97 -1.65
N LYS A 35 -6.08 -16.39 -2.30
CA LYS A 35 -7.02 -17.15 -3.16
C LYS A 35 -6.31 -17.87 -4.31
N ARG A 36 -5.21 -17.32 -4.82
CA ARG A 36 -4.41 -17.90 -5.90
C ARG A 36 -3.37 -18.91 -5.39
N ASN A 37 -3.30 -19.17 -4.09
CA ASN A 37 -2.26 -19.98 -3.44
C ASN A 37 -0.83 -19.45 -3.70
N GLN A 38 -0.69 -18.14 -3.92
CA GLN A 38 0.60 -17.49 -4.18
C GLN A 38 1.19 -16.79 -2.94
N PHE A 39 0.43 -16.72 -1.86
CA PHE A 39 0.85 -16.07 -0.62
C PHE A 39 2.16 -16.66 -0.07
N GLU A 40 2.26 -17.99 0.01
CA GLU A 40 3.44 -18.64 0.60
C GLU A 40 4.72 -18.50 -0.22
N GLN A 41 4.61 -18.39 -1.54
CA GLN A 41 5.75 -18.22 -2.44
C GLN A 41 6.14 -16.76 -2.66
N THR A 42 5.35 -15.79 -2.16
CA THR A 42 5.65 -14.37 -2.33
C THR A 42 6.82 -13.98 -1.42
N ALA A 43 7.94 -13.56 -2.02
CA ALA A 43 9.15 -13.15 -1.30
C ALA A 43 9.31 -11.62 -1.26
N GLU A 44 8.75 -10.90 -2.22
CA GLU A 44 8.90 -9.45 -2.40
C GLU A 44 7.63 -8.88 -3.03
N ILE A 45 7.25 -7.67 -2.64
CA ILE A 45 6.10 -6.95 -3.21
C ILE A 45 6.60 -5.63 -3.81
N HIS A 46 6.10 -5.29 -5.00
CA HIS A 46 6.34 -4.01 -5.64
C HIS A 46 5.02 -3.30 -5.87
N VAL A 47 5.02 -1.99 -5.65
CA VAL A 47 3.87 -1.12 -5.84
C VAL A 47 4.30 0.08 -6.68
N ASP A 48 3.69 0.19 -7.85
CA ASP A 48 3.78 1.37 -8.69
C ASP A 48 2.47 2.15 -8.59
N VAL A 49 2.54 3.41 -8.16
CA VAL A 49 1.38 4.30 -8.01
C VAL A 49 1.32 5.24 -9.19
N TYR A 50 0.19 5.30 -9.91
CA TYR A 50 0.04 6.08 -11.14
C TYR A 50 -1.10 7.09 -11.08
N GLY A 51 -1.10 8.03 -12.05
CA GLY A 51 -2.19 8.97 -12.28
C GLY A 51 -2.28 10.06 -11.23
N SER A 52 -3.49 10.50 -10.92
CA SER A 52 -3.72 11.56 -9.92
C SER A 52 -3.20 11.18 -8.52
N LEU A 53 -3.19 9.88 -8.18
CA LEU A 53 -2.61 9.38 -6.93
C LEU A 53 -1.09 9.54 -6.88
N SER A 54 -0.41 9.50 -8.02
CA SER A 54 1.05 9.61 -8.05
C SER A 54 1.55 11.04 -7.87
N MET A 55 0.75 12.01 -8.35
CA MET A 55 1.08 13.43 -8.32
C MET A 55 1.05 14.04 -6.91
N THR A 56 0.28 13.43 -6.02
CA THR A 56 0.05 13.90 -4.64
C THR A 56 0.62 12.93 -3.59
N GLY A 57 1.21 11.80 -3.98
CA GLY A 57 1.22 10.58 -3.14
C GLY A 57 2.45 10.28 -2.26
N ARG A 58 3.65 10.82 -2.52
CA ARG A 58 4.81 10.63 -1.60
C ARG A 58 4.68 11.53 -0.39
N GLY A 59 4.65 10.96 0.82
CA GLY A 59 4.57 11.73 2.07
C GLY A 59 3.18 12.28 2.40
N HIS A 60 2.13 11.80 1.73
CA HIS A 60 0.76 12.31 1.81
C HIS A 60 -0.25 11.16 1.94
N SER A 61 -0.12 10.40 3.03
CA SER A 61 -1.03 9.35 3.51
C SER A 61 -1.31 8.17 2.56
N THR A 62 -1.00 8.28 1.26
CA THR A 62 -1.25 7.26 0.23
C THR A 62 -0.25 6.11 0.35
N ASP A 63 1.02 6.44 0.57
CA ASP A 63 2.07 5.48 0.89
C ASP A 63 1.74 4.64 2.13
N ILE A 64 1.36 5.32 3.22
CA ILE A 64 0.93 4.70 4.47
C ILE A 64 -0.30 3.84 4.23
N ALA A 65 -1.29 4.34 3.49
CA ALA A 65 -2.51 3.62 3.17
C ALA A 65 -2.24 2.28 2.48
N ILE A 66 -1.41 2.31 1.44
CA ILE A 66 -1.01 1.13 0.68
C ILE A 66 -0.33 0.11 1.59
N ILE A 67 0.67 0.56 2.36
CA ILE A 67 1.44 -0.32 3.24
C ILE A 67 0.54 -0.96 4.30
N MET A 68 -0.34 -0.20 4.94
CA MET A 68 -1.27 -0.74 5.92
C MET A 68 -2.30 -1.69 5.28
N GLY A 69 -2.71 -1.44 4.04
CA GLY A 69 -3.53 -2.36 3.26
C GLY A 69 -2.85 -3.69 3.01
N LEU A 70 -1.59 -3.66 2.55
CA LEU A 70 -0.75 -4.85 2.36
C LEU A 70 -0.47 -5.58 3.68
N ALA A 71 -0.35 -4.84 4.78
CA ALA A 71 -0.25 -5.40 6.12
C ALA A 71 -1.54 -6.10 6.59
N GLY A 72 -2.65 -5.99 5.85
CA GLY A 72 -3.90 -6.69 6.14
C GLY A 72 -4.98 -5.82 6.79
N TYR A 73 -4.72 -4.53 6.97
CA TYR A 73 -5.66 -3.61 7.61
C TYR A 73 -6.63 -2.95 6.62
N LEU A 74 -7.76 -2.52 7.16
CA LEU A 74 -8.79 -1.72 6.52
C LEU A 74 -8.99 -0.45 7.36
N PRO A 75 -9.53 0.65 6.77
CA PRO A 75 -9.62 1.93 7.47
C PRO A 75 -10.44 1.92 8.77
N HIS A 76 -11.28 0.90 8.98
CA HIS A 76 -12.13 0.77 10.16
C HIS A 76 -11.57 -0.15 11.24
N ASN A 77 -10.49 -0.89 10.95
CA ASN A 77 -9.89 -1.85 11.89
C ASN A 77 -8.41 -1.55 12.19
N VAL A 78 -7.86 -0.50 11.56
CA VAL A 78 -6.50 -0.06 11.83
C VAL A 78 -6.47 0.76 13.11
N ASP A 79 -5.57 0.39 14.02
CA ASP A 79 -5.22 1.26 15.15
C ASP A 79 -4.31 2.37 14.63
N ILE A 80 -4.71 3.62 14.84
CA ILE A 80 -4.01 4.79 14.30
C ILE A 80 -2.68 5.02 15.03
N ASP A 81 -2.63 4.67 16.32
CA ASP A 81 -1.47 4.94 17.16
C ASP A 81 -0.27 4.04 16.81
N MET A 82 -0.54 2.84 16.26
CA MET A 82 0.52 1.92 15.82
C MET A 82 1.12 2.26 14.45
N ILE A 83 0.45 3.09 13.63
CA ILE A 83 0.83 3.31 12.22
C ILE A 83 2.25 3.86 12.12
N SER A 84 2.58 4.89 12.90
CA SER A 84 3.88 5.56 12.82
C SER A 84 5.03 4.59 13.10
N GLY A 85 4.94 3.82 14.19
CA GLY A 85 5.96 2.83 14.55
C GLY A 85 6.05 1.68 13.56
N PHE A 86 4.92 1.24 13.00
CA PHE A 86 4.89 0.22 11.96
C PHE A 86 5.65 0.68 10.70
N ILE A 87 5.34 1.88 10.20
CA ILE A 87 5.97 2.44 9.00
C ILE A 87 7.47 2.68 9.22
N GLU A 88 7.88 3.17 10.38
CA GLU A 88 9.29 3.32 10.72
C GLU A 88 10.03 1.98 10.70
N LYS A 89 9.43 0.93 11.27
CA LYS A 89 10.00 -0.42 11.23
C LYS A 89 10.17 -0.94 9.81
N VAL A 90 9.17 -0.75 8.95
CA VAL A 90 9.26 -1.15 7.52
C VAL A 90 10.40 -0.39 6.84
N LYS A 91 10.50 0.92 7.04
CA LYS A 91 11.58 1.76 6.47
C LYS A 91 12.97 1.34 6.96
N GLN A 92 13.12 1.01 8.23
CA GLN A 92 14.41 0.63 8.81
C GLN A 92 14.86 -0.78 8.40
N THR A 93 13.91 -1.71 8.26
CA THR A 93 14.21 -3.12 8.04
C THR A 93 14.15 -3.55 6.58
N ALA A 94 13.52 -2.74 5.70
CA ALA A 94 13.15 -3.12 4.34
C ALA A 94 12.33 -4.43 4.29
N LEU A 95 11.55 -4.68 5.34
CA LEU A 95 10.70 -5.86 5.50
C LEU A 95 9.28 -5.42 5.85
N LEU A 96 8.29 -6.01 5.18
CA LEU A 96 6.88 -5.76 5.39
C LEU A 96 6.19 -7.03 5.91
N PRO A 97 5.69 -7.00 7.15
CA PRO A 97 4.71 -7.98 7.60
C PRO A 97 3.40 -7.80 6.83
N ILE A 98 2.91 -8.87 6.23
CA ILE A 98 1.68 -8.91 5.43
C ILE A 98 0.63 -9.82 6.05
N ASN A 99 -0.63 -9.47 5.82
CA ASN A 99 -1.81 -10.17 6.35
C ASN A 99 -1.79 -10.39 7.88
N ILE A 100 -1.55 -9.33 8.64
CA ILE A 100 -1.52 -9.31 10.11
C ILE A 100 -0.43 -10.26 10.63
N ASP A 101 0.82 -9.93 10.28
CA ASP A 101 2.04 -10.62 10.71
C ASP A 101 2.13 -12.12 10.35
N GLN A 102 1.27 -12.63 9.46
CA GLN A 102 1.30 -14.02 9.03
C GLN A 102 2.54 -14.37 8.19
N LYS A 103 3.06 -13.41 7.44
CA LYS A 103 4.27 -13.56 6.62
C LYS A 103 5.01 -12.24 6.56
N THR A 104 6.33 -12.28 6.43
CA THR A 104 7.16 -11.11 6.17
C THR A 104 7.79 -11.23 4.80
N VAL A 105 7.68 -10.18 4.00
CA VAL A 105 8.25 -10.10 2.65
C VAL A 105 9.23 -8.94 2.54
N LYS A 106 10.16 -9.02 1.60
CA LYS A 106 11.04 -7.90 1.26
C LYS A 106 10.20 -6.73 0.72
N PHE A 107 10.47 -5.54 1.27
CA PHE A 107 9.81 -4.31 0.88
C PHE A 107 10.70 -3.11 1.28
N ASP A 108 11.62 -2.74 0.41
CA ASP A 108 12.38 -1.50 0.52
C ASP A 108 11.48 -0.31 0.16
N PHE A 109 11.30 0.61 1.11
CA PHE A 109 10.33 1.70 0.96
C PHE A 109 10.58 2.58 -0.28
N GLU A 110 11.83 2.78 -0.68
CA GLU A 110 12.17 3.66 -1.81
C GLU A 110 12.11 2.93 -3.15
N ASN A 111 12.51 1.65 -3.18
CA ASN A 111 12.63 0.86 -4.40
C ASN A 111 11.37 0.03 -4.72
N ASN A 112 10.59 -0.34 -3.71
CA ASN A 112 9.37 -1.13 -3.87
C ASN A 112 8.09 -0.29 -3.85
N LEU A 113 8.15 1.01 -3.51
CA LEU A 113 7.00 1.92 -3.57
C LEU A 113 7.33 3.15 -4.44
N ILE A 114 7.00 3.03 -5.72
CA ILE A 114 7.39 4.01 -6.74
C ILE A 114 6.21 4.90 -7.11
N PHE A 115 6.44 6.20 -7.14
CA PHE A 115 5.51 7.22 -7.61
C PHE A 115 6.11 7.90 -8.86
N PRO A 116 5.86 7.40 -10.08
CA PRO A 116 6.46 7.97 -11.28
C PRO A 116 5.95 9.39 -11.54
N PRO A 117 6.83 10.34 -11.91
CA PRO A 117 6.49 11.75 -12.13
C PRO A 117 5.69 12.00 -13.42
N HIS A 118 5.48 10.98 -14.26
CA HIS A 118 4.71 11.08 -15.49
C HIS A 118 4.01 9.75 -15.81
N PHE A 119 2.91 9.82 -16.56
CA PHE A 119 2.14 8.66 -17.04
C PHE A 119 2.99 7.85 -18.04
N PHE A 120 3.97 7.08 -17.55
CA PHE A 120 4.82 6.27 -18.40
C PHE A 120 4.07 5.02 -18.89
N LYS A 121 4.16 4.75 -20.19
CA LYS A 121 3.59 3.54 -20.83
C LYS A 121 4.03 2.28 -20.07
N ILE A 122 3.05 1.63 -19.48
CA ILE A 122 3.13 0.49 -18.55
C ILE A 122 3.92 -0.71 -19.12
N ALA A 123 4.12 -0.81 -20.43
CA ALA A 123 4.68 -2.02 -21.04
C ALA A 123 6.22 -2.16 -20.99
N ARG A 124 7.00 -1.08 -20.81
CA ARG A 124 8.46 -1.16 -21.02
C ARG A 124 9.27 -1.46 -19.76
N LYS A 125 8.84 -1.00 -18.59
CA LYS A 125 9.63 -1.10 -17.34
C LYS A 125 9.57 -2.48 -16.66
N TRP A 126 8.49 -3.24 -16.88
CA TRP A 126 8.35 -4.61 -16.35
C TRP A 126 9.40 -5.58 -16.93
N HIS A 127 9.87 -5.36 -18.17
CA HIS A 127 10.79 -6.29 -18.83
C HIS A 127 12.26 -6.06 -18.44
N ASP A 128 12.62 -4.82 -18.06
CA ASP A 128 14.02 -4.42 -17.88
C ASP A 128 14.49 -4.49 -16.42
N ASN A 129 13.58 -4.40 -15.43
CA ASN A 129 13.96 -4.28 -14.00
C ASN A 129 13.88 -5.58 -13.18
N TYR A 130 13.30 -6.67 -13.73
CA TYR A 130 13.05 -7.92 -12.99
C TYR A 130 13.81 -9.13 -13.55
N ARG A 131 14.86 -8.88 -14.36
CA ARG A 131 15.85 -9.87 -14.75
C ARG A 131 17.15 -9.63 -13.98
N SER A 132 17.26 -10.21 -12.80
CA SER A 132 18.54 -10.57 -12.18
C SER A 132 18.31 -11.70 -11.20
#